data_AF-A0A5K7YSG1-F1
#
_entry.id   AF-A0A5K7YSG1-F1
#
_cell.length_a   1.000
_cell.length_b   1.000
_cell.length_c   1.000
_cell.angle_alpha   90.00
_cell.angle_beta   90.00
_cell.angle_gamma   90.00
#
_symmetry.space_group_name_H-M   'P 1'
#
loop_
_entity.id
_entity.type
_entity.pdbx_description
1 polymer ?
#
loop_
_entity_poly.entity_id
_entity_poly.type
_entity_poly.pdbx_seq_one_letter_code
_entity_poly.pdbx_strand_id
1 'polypeptide(L)'
;MRDQKLPLNMDAFPPPKIAERCEAAGILKAKLDFWTLMVLSILFPITAFVAAGFEHCVANMYFIPVALLVKKWAPQGFWSMVGKTAADYPDLSWHNFIFVNMIPVTIGNIIGGAFLVGLVYWIAYRRKEGLRIKL
;
A
#
# COMPACT_ATOMS: atom_id res chain seq x y z
N MET A 1 35.91 -3.12 -11.26
CA MET A 1 35.34 -1.81 -10.88
C MET A 1 34.49 -1.32 -12.04
N ARG A 2 33.22 -1.76 -12.12
CA ARG A 2 32.29 -1.32 -13.16
C ARG A 2 31.56 -0.10 -12.63
N ASP A 3 32.07 1.06 -13.01
CA ASP A 3 31.45 2.37 -12.81
C ASP A 3 30.24 2.48 -13.75
N GLN A 4 29.20 1.66 -13.52
CA GLN A 4 27.92 1.80 -14.19
C GLN A 4 27.19 2.93 -13.47
N LYS A 5 27.61 4.16 -13.74
CA LYS A 5 26.80 5.35 -13.50
C LYS A 5 25.52 5.13 -14.28
N LEU A 6 24.48 4.61 -13.62
CA LEU A 6 23.13 4.64 -14.14
C LEU A 6 22.84 6.13 -14.37
N PRO A 7 22.75 6.62 -15.62
CA PRO A 7 22.33 7.99 -15.80
C PRO A 7 20.92 8.00 -15.25
N LEU A 8 20.74 8.65 -14.10
CA LEU A 8 19.46 8.94 -13.49
C LEU A 8 18.78 10.02 -14.35
N ASN A 9 18.65 9.72 -15.64
CA ASN A 9 18.03 10.56 -16.62
C ASN A 9 16.56 10.14 -16.68
N MET A 10 15.70 11.10 -16.37
CA MET A 10 14.25 10.99 -16.35
C MET A 10 13.68 11.00 -17.79
N ASP A 11 14.36 10.31 -18.70
CA ASP A 11 14.03 10.22 -20.12
C ASP A 11 12.86 9.25 -20.33
N ALA A 12 11.88 9.70 -21.10
CA ALA A 12 10.86 8.81 -21.67
C ALA A 12 11.50 7.95 -22.78
N PHE A 13 11.38 6.64 -22.67
CA PHE A 13 11.93 5.68 -23.63
C PHE A 13 10.88 5.23 -24.65
N PRO A 14 11.26 4.92 -25.90
CA PRO A 14 10.35 4.27 -26.85
C PRO A 14 9.96 2.86 -26.35
N PRO A 15 8.81 2.31 -26.77
CA PRO A 15 8.27 1.05 -26.23
C PRO A 15 9.27 -0.12 -26.15
N PRO A 16 10.15 -0.35 -27.15
CA PRO A 16 11.15 -1.42 -27.07
C PRO A 16 12.18 -1.21 -25.94
N LYS A 17 12.62 0.04 -25.69
CA LYS A 17 13.56 0.36 -24.61
C LYS A 17 12.90 0.33 -23.22
N ILE A 18 11.59 0.58 -23.13
CA ILE A 18 10.85 0.36 -21.88
C ILE A 18 10.82 -1.12 -21.52
N ALA A 19 10.55 -1.99 -22.50
CA ALA A 19 10.54 -3.44 -22.29
C ALA A 19 11.89 -3.93 -21.74
N GLU A 20 13.00 -3.50 -22.34
CA GLU A 20 14.35 -3.83 -21.88
C GLU A 20 14.63 -3.34 -20.44
N ARG A 21 14.19 -2.12 -20.09
CA ARG A 21 14.34 -1.59 -18.72
C ARG A 21 13.44 -2.27 -17.70
N CYS A 22 12.21 -2.61 -18.06
CA CYS A 22 11.31 -3.39 -17.22
C CYS A 22 11.89 -4.78 -16.93
N GLU A 23 12.47 -5.43 -17.94
CA GLU A 23 13.17 -6.69 -17.79
C GLU A 23 14.39 -6.53 -16.86
N ALA A 24 15.22 -5.53 -17.09
CA ALA A 24 16.37 -5.24 -16.24
C ALA A 24 15.96 -4.96 -14.78
N ALA A 25 14.89 -4.19 -14.56
CA ALA A 25 14.34 -3.93 -13.23
C ALA A 25 13.77 -5.21 -12.60
N GLY A 26 13.12 -6.08 -13.37
CA GLY A 26 12.65 -7.38 -12.94
C GLY A 26 13.78 -8.30 -12.49
N ILE A 27 14.86 -8.39 -13.27
CA ILE A 27 16.06 -9.16 -12.93
C ILE A 27 16.73 -8.57 -11.68
N LEU A 28 16.78 -7.24 -11.53
CA LEU A 28 17.35 -6.59 -10.35
C LEU A 28 16.53 -6.89 -9.09
N LYS A 29 15.20 -6.83 -9.19
CA LYS A 29 14.27 -7.19 -8.12
C LYS A 29 14.37 -8.66 -7.73
N ALA A 30 14.56 -9.55 -8.69
CA ALA A 30 14.73 -10.98 -8.43
C ALA A 30 16.06 -11.33 -7.74
N LYS A 31 17.08 -10.46 -7.84
CA LYS A 31 18.40 -10.65 -7.23
C LYS A 31 18.57 -9.94 -5.88
N LEU A 32 17.59 -9.15 -5.46
CA LEU A 32 17.63 -8.50 -4.15
C LEU A 32 17.62 -9.56 -3.04
N ASP A 33 18.51 -9.41 -2.07
CA ASP A 33 18.56 -10.31 -0.93
C ASP A 33 17.32 -10.15 -0.04
N PHE A 34 16.98 -11.23 0.64
CA PHE A 34 15.82 -11.29 1.52
C PHE A 34 15.80 -10.15 2.54
N TRP A 35 16.96 -9.81 3.14
CA TRP A 35 17.04 -8.81 4.19
C TRP A 35 16.78 -7.41 3.67
N THR A 36 17.34 -7.05 2.50
CA THR A 36 17.09 -5.75 1.89
C THR A 36 15.63 -5.59 1.49
N LEU A 37 15.00 -6.61 0.90
CA LEU A 37 13.56 -6.57 0.57
C LEU A 37 12.71 -6.43 1.82
N MET A 38 12.97 -7.28 2.82
CA MET A 38 12.22 -7.29 4.07
C MET A 38 12.31 -5.94 4.80
N VAL A 39 13.50 -5.38 4.94
CA VAL A 39 13.69 -4.16 5.76
C VAL A 39 13.27 -2.91 4.99
N LEU A 40 13.78 -2.71 3.78
CA LEU A 40 13.57 -1.45 3.06
C LEU A 40 12.22 -1.38 2.34
N SER A 41 11.75 -2.50 1.79
CA SER A 41 10.52 -2.51 0.98
C SER A 41 9.26 -2.83 1.78
N ILE A 42 9.39 -3.53 2.91
CA ILE A 42 8.25 -4.02 3.69
C ILE A 42 8.20 -3.34 5.06
N LEU A 43 9.24 -3.49 5.89
CA LEU A 43 9.20 -3.06 7.29
C LEU A 43 8.98 -1.55 7.43
N PHE A 44 9.81 -0.71 6.81
CA PHE A 44 9.68 0.74 6.98
C PHE A 44 8.38 1.32 6.38
N PRO A 45 7.99 1.00 5.14
CA PRO A 45 6.76 1.56 4.57
C PRO A 45 5.50 1.13 5.35
N ILE A 46 5.41 -0.14 5.75
CA ILE A 46 4.25 -0.64 6.51
C ILE A 46 4.23 -0.02 7.90
N THR A 47 5.37 0.04 8.59
CA THR A 47 5.44 0.65 9.93
C THR A 47 5.07 2.12 9.88
N ALA A 48 5.54 2.88 8.88
CA ALA A 48 5.18 4.27 8.71
C ALA A 48 3.68 4.45 8.43
N PHE A 49 3.09 3.60 7.59
CA PHE A 49 1.66 3.61 7.30
C PHE A 49 0.81 3.38 8.55
N VAL A 50 1.16 2.37 9.35
CA VAL A 50 0.45 2.03 10.59
C VAL A 50 0.68 3.09 11.67
N ALA A 51 1.91 3.59 11.83
CA ALA A 51 2.24 4.61 12.83
C ALA A 51 1.56 5.96 12.53
N ALA A 52 1.33 6.28 11.25
CA ALA A 52 0.56 7.45 10.83
C ALA A 52 -0.96 7.30 11.07
N GLY A 53 -1.43 6.11 11.46
CA GLY A 53 -2.86 5.83 11.65
C GLY A 53 -3.63 5.72 10.35
N PHE A 54 -2.98 5.37 9.24
CA PHE A 54 -3.67 5.14 7.98
C PHE A 54 -4.43 3.81 7.99
N GLU A 55 -5.56 3.80 7.28
CA GLU A 55 -6.53 2.72 7.30
C GLU A 55 -6.37 1.82 6.07
N HIS A 56 -6.28 0.50 6.30
CA HIS A 56 -6.18 -0.50 5.23
C HIS A 56 -7.40 -1.43 5.28
N CYS A 57 -8.17 -1.48 4.20
CA CYS A 57 -9.46 -2.18 4.18
C CYS A 57 -9.33 -3.66 4.57
N VAL A 58 -8.31 -4.37 4.07
CA VAL A 58 -8.09 -5.78 4.38
C VAL A 58 -7.64 -6.01 5.83
N ALA A 59 -6.88 -5.07 6.42
CA ALA A 59 -6.48 -5.18 7.82
C ALA A 59 -7.71 -5.02 8.72
N ASN A 60 -8.60 -4.10 8.36
CA ASN A 60 -9.83 -3.84 9.09
C ASN A 60 -10.86 -4.96 8.97
N MET A 61 -10.83 -5.73 7.88
CA MET A 61 -11.59 -6.99 7.75
C MET A 61 -11.17 -8.07 8.76
N TYR A 62 -9.98 -7.95 9.36
CA TYR A 62 -9.56 -8.80 10.47
C TYR A 62 -9.85 -8.15 11.83
N PHE A 63 -9.32 -6.94 12.06
CA PHE A 63 -9.37 -6.31 13.39
C PHE A 63 -10.80 -6.05 13.89
N ILE A 64 -11.67 -5.51 13.04
CA ILE A 64 -13.02 -5.11 13.47
C ILE A 64 -13.92 -6.34 13.70
N PRO A 65 -13.95 -7.35 12.81
CA PRO A 65 -14.70 -8.57 13.08
C PRO A 65 -14.21 -9.34 14.31
N VAL A 66 -12.90 -9.43 14.55
CA VAL A 66 -12.37 -10.05 15.78
C VAL A 66 -12.86 -9.29 17.01
N ALA A 67 -12.81 -7.96 17.01
CA ALA A 67 -13.32 -7.15 18.11
C ALA A 67 -14.84 -7.37 18.31
N LEU A 68 -15.63 -7.46 17.25
CA LEU A 68 -17.07 -7.77 17.31
C LEU A 68 -17.33 -9.15 17.91
N LEU A 69 -16.52 -10.15 17.57
CA LEU A 69 -16.61 -11.49 18.14
C LEU A 69 -16.29 -11.48 19.64
N VAL A 70 -15.22 -10.80 20.06
CA VAL A 70 -14.90 -10.63 21.49
C VAL A 70 -16.04 -9.93 22.22
N LYS A 71 -16.57 -8.82 21.67
CA LYS A 71 -17.70 -8.10 22.26
C LYS A 71 -18.92 -9.00 22.49
N LYS A 72 -19.19 -9.94 21.58
CA LYS A 72 -20.37 -10.81 21.63
C LYS A 72 -20.16 -12.08 22.47
N TRP A 73 -18.96 -12.66 22.44
CA TRP A 73 -18.72 -14.01 22.94
C TRP A 73 -17.72 -14.09 24.11
N ALA A 74 -17.13 -12.97 24.54
CA ALA A 74 -16.23 -12.99 25.68
C ALA A 74 -16.97 -13.34 26.98
N PRO A 75 -16.40 -14.23 27.82
CA PRO A 75 -17.02 -14.65 29.07
C PRO A 75 -17.04 -13.51 30.10
N GLN A 76 -17.94 -13.58 31.08
CA GLN A 76 -18.04 -12.56 32.13
C GLN A 76 -16.71 -12.34 32.88
N GLY A 77 -15.92 -13.39 33.09
CA GLY A 77 -14.60 -13.28 33.72
C GLY A 77 -13.62 -12.39 32.94
N PHE A 78 -13.69 -12.38 31.60
CA PHE A 78 -12.89 -11.48 30.77
C PHE A 78 -13.24 -10.02 31.05
N TRP A 79 -14.53 -9.70 31.04
CA TRP A 79 -15.02 -8.34 31.32
C TRP A 79 -14.65 -7.87 32.72
N SER A 80 -14.74 -8.76 33.72
CA SER A 80 -14.29 -8.46 35.10
C SER A 80 -12.79 -8.17 35.19
N MET A 81 -11.94 -8.89 34.44
CA MET A 81 -10.49 -8.65 34.43
C MET A 81 -10.11 -7.32 33.75
N VAL A 82 -10.81 -6.97 32.67
CA VAL A 82 -10.56 -5.74 31.90
C VAL A 82 -11.17 -4.52 32.60
N GLY A 83 -12.10 -4.72 33.54
CA GLY A 83 -12.81 -3.62 34.22
C GLY A 83 -13.76 -2.86 33.29
N LYS A 84 -14.24 -3.55 32.24
CA LYS A 84 -15.10 -3.00 31.19
C LYS A 84 -16.23 -3.99 30.88
N THR A 85 -17.23 -3.53 30.15
CA THR A 85 -18.35 -4.33 29.68
C THR A 85 -18.53 -4.16 28.17
N ALA A 86 -19.25 -5.08 27.53
CA ALA A 86 -19.59 -4.95 26.11
C ALA A 86 -20.36 -3.65 25.80
N ALA A 87 -21.06 -3.07 26.78
CA ALA A 87 -21.80 -1.81 26.64
C ALA A 87 -20.88 -0.58 26.50
N ASP A 88 -19.62 -0.67 26.95
CA ASP A 88 -18.64 0.42 26.83
C ASP A 88 -18.16 0.64 25.38
N TYR A 89 -18.54 -0.24 24.46
CA TYR A 89 -18.13 -0.19 23.05
C TYR A 89 -19.35 -0.06 22.12
N PRO A 90 -20.21 0.96 22.25
CA PRO A 90 -21.46 1.06 21.50
C PRO A 90 -21.21 1.15 19.98
N ASP A 91 -20.16 1.84 19.58
CA ASP A 91 -19.82 2.06 18.17
C ASP A 91 -19.28 0.82 17.46
N LEU A 92 -18.85 -0.20 18.21
CA LEU A 92 -18.42 -1.46 17.66
C LEU A 92 -19.64 -2.27 17.23
N SER A 93 -20.09 -2.01 16.00
CA SER A 93 -21.25 -2.61 15.37
C SER A 93 -20.97 -2.95 13.91
N TRP A 94 -21.74 -3.90 13.34
CA TRP A 94 -21.67 -4.24 11.92
C TRP A 94 -22.03 -3.05 11.02
N HIS A 95 -22.95 -2.19 11.47
CA HIS A 95 -23.33 -0.98 10.74
C HIS A 95 -22.13 -0.03 10.58
N ASN A 96 -21.47 0.32 11.68
CA ASN A 96 -20.33 1.23 11.64
C ASN A 96 -19.14 0.59 10.93
N PHE A 97 -18.94 -0.72 11.09
CA PHE A 97 -17.93 -1.44 10.34
C PHE A 97 -18.10 -1.28 8.83
N ILE A 98 -19.31 -1.46 8.30
CA ILE A 98 -19.54 -1.41 6.85
C ILE A 98 -19.55 0.03 6.33
N PHE A 99 -20.36 0.90 6.94
CA PHE A 99 -20.67 2.22 6.38
C PHE A 99 -19.69 3.32 6.81
N VAL A 100 -19.11 3.21 8.00
CA VAL A 100 -18.19 4.23 8.53
C VAL A 100 -16.73 3.85 8.28
N ASN A 101 -16.42 2.55 8.15
CA ASN A 101 -15.04 2.09 7.92
C ASN A 101 -14.86 1.43 6.53
N MET A 102 -15.47 0.27 6.25
CA MET A 102 -15.16 -0.52 5.06
C MET A 102 -15.34 0.23 3.75
N ILE A 103 -16.51 0.81 3.51
CA ILE A 103 -16.80 1.52 2.27
C ILE A 103 -15.83 2.70 2.06
N PRO A 104 -15.74 3.68 2.98
CA PRO A 104 -14.88 4.84 2.79
C PRO A 104 -13.39 4.46 2.72
N VAL A 105 -12.91 3.53 3.56
CA VAL A 105 -11.50 3.10 3.55
C VAL A 105 -11.17 2.39 2.23
N THR A 106 -12.05 1.52 1.73
CA THR A 106 -11.83 0.83 0.44
C THR A 106 -11.76 1.83 -0.71
N ILE A 107 -12.66 2.82 -0.74
CA ILE A 107 -12.64 3.89 -1.74
C ILE A 107 -11.33 4.68 -1.63
N GLY A 108 -10.92 5.06 -0.42
CA GLY A 108 -9.66 5.77 -0.18
C GLY A 108 -8.43 4.96 -0.63
N ASN A 109 -8.39 3.66 -0.35
CA ASN A 109 -7.30 2.78 -0.78
C ASN A 109 -7.23 2.65 -2.31
N ILE A 110 -8.39 2.52 -3.00
CA ILE A 110 -8.46 2.48 -4.47
C ILE A 110 -7.98 3.82 -5.06
N ILE A 111 -8.50 4.94 -4.55
CA ILE A 111 -8.12 6.28 -5.02
C ILE A 111 -6.63 6.54 -4.79
N GLY A 112 -6.10 6.20 -3.61
CA GLY A 112 -4.68 6.35 -3.29
C GLY A 112 -3.78 5.55 -4.24
N GLY A 113 -4.15 4.29 -4.50
CA GLY A 113 -3.44 3.44 -5.46
C GLY A 113 -3.53 3.98 -6.89
N ALA A 114 -4.73 4.33 -7.35
CA ALA A 114 -4.95 4.85 -8.70
C ALA A 114 -4.22 6.19 -8.93
N PHE A 115 -4.23 7.08 -7.93
CA PHE A 115 -3.52 8.35 -7.98
C PHE A 115 -2.00 8.14 -8.09
N LEU A 116 -1.41 7.30 -7.25
CA LEU A 116 0.03 7.04 -7.29
C LEU A 116 0.45 6.41 -8.62
N VAL A 117 -0.29 5.40 -9.09
CA VAL A 117 -0.04 4.75 -10.39
C VAL A 117 -0.18 5.77 -11.52
N GLY A 118 -1.26 6.55 -11.53
CA GLY A 118 -1.51 7.59 -12.53
C GLY A 118 -0.42 8.65 -12.55
N LEU A 119 0.06 9.10 -11.39
CA LEU A 119 1.15 10.06 -11.26
C LEU A 119 2.46 9.50 -11.82
N VAL A 120 2.81 8.26 -11.48
CA VAL A 120 4.02 7.60 -12.01
C VAL A 120 3.93 7.46 -13.52
N TYR A 121 2.79 7.01 -14.07
CA TYR A 121 2.58 6.93 -15.51
C TYR A 121 2.68 8.31 -16.16
N TRP A 122 2.03 9.32 -15.61
CA TRP A 122 2.06 10.67 -16.16
C TRP A 122 3.49 11.22 -16.22
N ILE A 123 4.26 11.10 -15.14
CA ILE A 123 5.68 11.51 -15.12
C ILE A 123 6.48 10.73 -16.17
N ALA A 124 6.27 9.42 -16.30
CA ALA A 124 7.00 8.58 -17.25
C ALA A 124 6.72 8.91 -18.72
N TYR A 125 5.48 9.30 -19.07
CA TYR A 125 5.04 9.45 -20.47
C TYR A 125 4.84 10.90 -20.93
N ARG A 126 5.14 11.89 -20.09
CA ARG A 126 4.91 13.33 -20.34
C ARG A 126 5.73 13.99 -21.47
N ARG A 127 6.43 13.25 -22.34
CA ARG A 127 7.30 13.84 -23.37
C ARG A 127 6.56 14.07 -24.69
N LYS A 128 6.58 15.31 -25.19
CA LYS A 128 6.35 15.63 -26.61
C LYS A 128 7.65 15.37 -27.37
N GLU A 129 7.71 14.33 -28.20
CA GLU A 129 8.81 14.16 -29.15
C GLU A 129 8.61 15.11 -30.33
N GLY A 130 9.46 16.15 -30.41
CA GLY A 130 9.71 16.82 -31.68
C GLY A 130 10.46 15.86 -32.59
N LEU A 131 9.71 15.10 -33.39
CA LEU A 131 10.23 14.31 -34.51
C LEU A 131 11.02 15.23 -35.44
N ARG A 132 12.35 15.20 -35.33
CA ARG A 132 13.25 15.76 -36.35
C ARG A 132 13.72 14.60 -37.21
N ILE A 133 12.94 14.27 -38.23
CA ILE A 133 13.39 13.44 -39.34
C ILE A 133 14.46 14.26 -40.06
N LYS A 134 15.73 13.86 -39.91
CA LYS A 134 16.80 14.30 -40.81
C LYS A 134 16.74 13.37 -42.01
N LEU A 135 16.23 13.90 -43.13
CA LEU A 135 16.50 13.37 -44.48
C LEU A 135 17.98 13.61 -44.82
#